data_AF-A0A5C7S7N8-F1
#
_entry.id   AF-A0A5C7S7N8-F1
#
_cell.length_a   1.000
_cell.length_b   1.000
_cell.length_c   1.000
_cell.angle_alpha   90.00
_cell.angle_beta   90.00
_cell.angle_gamma   90.00
#
_symmetry.space_group_name_H-M   'P 1'
#
loop_
_entity.id
_entity.type
_entity.pdbx_description
1 polymer ?
#
loop_
_entity_poly.entity_id
_entity_poly.type
_entity_poly.pdbx_seq_one_letter_code
_entity_poly.pdbx_strand_id
1 'polypeptide(L)'
;LVLYPHFQPSVVPGWLDKSLRTRHRATARLDNVVLLVPDAEWIARLPNAKLPDRRDFKTYGADHAGRAVVWRRAIAESERLADEFAARVAGGRPIEAEALGET
;
A
#
# COMPACT_ATOMS: atom_id res chain seq x y z
N LEU A 1 0.82 6.40 -20.31
CA LEU A 1 1.15 5.95 -18.95
C LEU A 1 -0.09 6.04 -18.07
N VAL A 2 -0.21 5.18 -17.07
CA VAL A 2 -1.29 5.09 -16.08
C VAL A 2 -0.64 5.13 -14.70
N LEU A 3 -0.97 6.12 -13.88
CA LEU A 3 -0.55 6.16 -12.48
C LEU A 3 -1.56 5.34 -11.66
N TYR A 4 -1.07 4.35 -10.91
CA TYR A 4 -1.90 3.45 -10.12
C TYR A 4 -1.48 3.45 -8.65
N PRO A 5 -2.12 4.28 -7.80
CA PRO A 5 -1.93 4.23 -6.35
C PRO A 5 -2.36 2.88 -5.80
N HIS A 6 -1.46 2.22 -5.09
CA HIS A 6 -1.68 0.90 -4.53
C HIS A 6 -1.04 0.77 -3.15
N PHE A 7 -1.43 -0.25 -2.39
CA PHE A 7 -0.95 -0.44 -1.01
C PHE A 7 0.23 -1.42 -0.88
N GLN A 8 0.61 -2.08 -1.98
CA GLN A 8 1.71 -3.04 -2.03
C GLN A 8 2.33 -3.07 -3.44
N PRO A 9 3.60 -3.50 -3.59
CA PRO A 9 4.29 -3.56 -4.90
C PRO A 9 3.89 -4.77 -5.75
N SER A 10 2.76 -5.43 -5.47
CA SER A 10 2.32 -6.63 -6.19
C SER A 10 0.94 -6.44 -6.80
N VAL A 11 0.83 -6.62 -8.12
CA VAL A 11 -0.43 -6.60 -8.85
C VAL A 11 -0.80 -8.02 -9.23
N VAL A 12 -1.91 -8.52 -8.72
CA VAL A 12 -2.40 -9.88 -9.00
C VAL A 12 -3.52 -9.81 -10.04
N PRO A 13 -3.31 -10.27 -11.28
CA PRO A 13 -4.34 -10.28 -12.31
C PRO A 13 -5.32 -11.43 -12.03
N GLY A 14 -6.55 -11.07 -11.64
CA GLY A 14 -7.61 -12.01 -11.37
C GLY A 14 -8.76 -11.38 -10.60
N TRP A 15 -9.82 -12.16 -10.39
CA TRP A 15 -10.87 -11.80 -9.44
C TRP A 15 -10.38 -12.04 -8.01
N LEU A 16 -10.88 -11.22 -7.08
CA LEU A 16 -10.49 -11.19 -5.66
C LEU A 16 -10.58 -12.56 -4.96
N ASP A 17 -11.41 -13.46 -5.47
CA ASP A 17 -11.71 -14.78 -4.91
C ASP A 17 -10.75 -15.90 -5.37
N LYS A 18 -9.94 -15.68 -6.43
CA LYS A 18 -9.03 -16.71 -6.94
C LYS A 18 -7.66 -16.60 -6.30
N SER A 19 -7.32 -17.56 -5.44
CA SER A 19 -5.99 -17.70 -4.83
C SER A 19 -4.92 -18.17 -5.84
N LEU A 20 -4.57 -17.31 -6.79
CA LEU A 20 -3.58 -17.57 -7.85
C LEU A 20 -2.19 -17.10 -7.45
N ARG A 21 -1.53 -17.87 -6.58
CA ARG A 21 -0.21 -17.54 -5.99
C ARG A 21 0.93 -17.42 -7.01
N THR A 22 0.76 -17.91 -8.23
CA THR A 22 1.80 -17.92 -9.28
C THR A 22 1.78 -16.70 -10.20
N ARG A 23 0.77 -15.82 -10.09
CA ARG A 23 0.56 -14.70 -11.01
C ARG A 23 0.98 -13.34 -10.44
N HIS A 24 2.00 -13.28 -9.61
CA HIS A 24 2.44 -12.03 -8.96
C HIS A 24 3.57 -11.30 -9.70
N ARG A 25 3.96 -11.79 -10.90
CA ARG A 25 5.05 -11.19 -11.69
C ARG A 25 4.54 -10.08 -12.60
N ALA A 26 5.36 -9.06 -12.80
CA ALA A 26 5.16 -8.10 -13.87
C ALA A 26 5.06 -8.79 -15.24
N THR A 27 4.15 -8.32 -16.09
CA THR A 27 3.96 -8.79 -17.47
C THR A 27 3.90 -7.59 -18.39
N ALA A 28 4.09 -7.78 -19.70
CA ALA A 28 3.98 -6.71 -20.69
C ALA A 28 2.64 -5.93 -20.65
N ARG A 29 1.60 -6.49 -20.02
CA ARG A 29 0.33 -5.79 -19.77
C ARG A 29 0.44 -4.61 -18.80
N LEU A 30 1.55 -4.50 -18.06
CA LEU A 30 1.83 -3.44 -17.11
C LEU A 30 2.85 -2.42 -17.63
N ASP A 31 3.31 -2.52 -18.88
CA ASP A 31 4.36 -1.65 -19.45
C ASP A 31 3.99 -0.17 -19.45
N ASN A 32 2.68 0.15 -19.44
CA ASN A 32 2.19 1.51 -19.37
C ASN A 32 1.77 1.94 -17.95
N VAL A 33 2.06 1.16 -16.89
CA VAL A 33 1.63 1.41 -15.51
C VAL A 33 2.81 1.85 -14.64
N VAL A 34 2.60 2.92 -13.88
CA VAL A 34 3.47 3.33 -12.78
C VAL A 34 2.71 3.08 -11.48
N LEU A 35 3.23 2.19 -10.64
CA LEU A 35 2.67 1.94 -9.31
C LEU A 35 3.20 2.99 -8.34
N LEU A 36 2.28 3.60 -7.59
CA LEU A 36 2.62 4.45 -6.45
C LEU A 36 2.24 3.68 -5.19
N VAL A 37 3.24 3.26 -4.42
CA VAL A 37 3.05 2.44 -3.22
C VAL A 37 3.80 3.05 -2.04
N PRO A 38 3.34 2.85 -0.79
CA PRO A 38 4.10 3.23 0.38
C PRO A 38 5.37 2.39 0.49
N ASP A 39 6.40 2.98 1.10
CA ASP A 39 7.64 2.29 1.46
C ASP A 39 7.39 1.16 2.50
N ALA A 40 8.16 0.08 2.41
CA ALA A 40 8.01 -1.08 3.30
C ALA A 40 8.34 -0.74 4.77
N GLU A 41 9.33 0.11 5.02
CA GLU A 41 9.66 0.60 6.36
C GLU A 41 8.55 1.50 6.92
N TRP A 42 7.86 2.27 6.06
CA TRP A 42 6.67 3.00 6.49
C TRP A 42 5.58 2.05 6.99
N ILE A 43 5.30 0.95 6.28
CA ILE A 43 4.34 -0.08 6.72
C ILE A 43 4.79 -0.69 8.06
N ALA A 44 6.08 -0.98 8.21
CA ALA A 44 6.64 -1.57 9.43
C ALA A 44 6.50 -0.66 10.67
N ARG A 45 6.43 0.66 10.48
CA ARG A 45 6.20 1.65 11.56
C ARG A 45 4.74 1.77 12.00
N LEU A 46 3.79 1.24 11.22
CA LEU A 46 2.38 1.22 11.60
C LEU A 46 2.15 0.29 12.80
N PRO A 47 1.05 0.46 13.55
CA PRO A 47 0.69 -0.50 14.58
C PRO A 47 0.63 -1.94 14.03
N ASN A 48 1.14 -2.89 14.80
CA ASN A 48 1.26 -4.30 14.39
C ASN A 48 2.14 -4.53 13.14
N ALA A 49 2.95 -3.55 12.73
CA ALA A 49 3.83 -3.58 11.56
C ALA A 49 3.10 -3.96 10.25
N LYS A 50 1.83 -3.54 10.13
CA LYS A 50 1.00 -3.82 8.96
C LYS A 50 -0.08 -2.76 8.77
N LEU A 51 -0.64 -2.72 7.57
CA LEU A 51 -1.91 -2.03 7.32
C LEU A 51 -3.05 -2.71 8.11
N PRO A 52 -4.02 -1.92 8.62
CA PRO A 52 -5.24 -2.47 9.18
C PRO A 52 -5.94 -3.42 8.20
N ASP A 53 -6.37 -4.58 8.69
CA ASP A 53 -7.02 -5.58 7.85
C ASP A 53 -8.11 -6.35 8.62
N ARG A 54 -8.85 -7.22 7.91
CA ARG A 54 -9.97 -7.97 8.50
C ARG A 54 -9.58 -8.90 9.67
N ARG A 55 -8.30 -9.28 9.80
CA ARG A 55 -7.82 -10.11 10.91
C ARG A 55 -7.86 -9.34 12.22
N ASP A 56 -7.83 -8.01 12.17
CA ASP A 56 -7.92 -7.16 13.36
C ASP A 56 -9.22 -7.37 14.13
N PHE A 57 -10.33 -7.71 13.45
CA PHE A 57 -11.57 -8.06 14.14
C PHE A 57 -11.40 -9.27 15.06
N LYS A 58 -10.60 -10.26 14.63
CA LYS A 58 -10.26 -11.42 15.46
C LYS A 58 -9.21 -11.07 16.52
N THR A 59 -8.19 -10.31 16.15
CA THR A 59 -7.09 -9.92 17.06
C THR A 59 -7.58 -9.11 18.25
N TYR A 60 -8.48 -8.13 18.03
CA TYR A 60 -9.00 -7.26 19.10
C TYR A 60 -10.28 -7.79 19.73
N GLY A 61 -11.06 -8.64 19.04
CA GLY A 61 -12.31 -9.20 19.59
C GLY A 61 -13.27 -8.12 20.10
N ALA A 62 -13.60 -8.20 21.39
CA ALA A 62 -14.48 -7.24 22.07
C ALA A 62 -13.83 -5.87 22.35
N ASP A 63 -12.50 -5.74 22.19
CA ASP A 63 -11.80 -4.47 22.33
C ASP A 63 -11.96 -3.60 21.07
N HIS A 64 -13.18 -3.09 20.89
CA HIS A 64 -13.51 -2.21 19.76
C HIS A 64 -12.78 -0.87 19.86
N ALA A 65 -12.55 -0.37 21.08
CA ALA A 65 -11.87 0.89 21.32
C ALA A 65 -10.40 0.83 20.93
N GLY A 66 -9.68 -0.21 21.35
CA GLY A 66 -8.27 -0.43 20.98
C GLY A 66 -8.10 -0.64 19.48
N ARG A 67 -8.99 -1.41 18.84
CA ARG A 67 -9.01 -1.54 17.37
C ARG A 67 -9.19 -0.18 16.69
N ALA A 68 -10.15 0.62 17.15
CA ALA A 68 -10.41 1.95 16.59
C ALA A 68 -9.23 2.91 16.77
N VAL A 69 -8.52 2.85 17.90
CA VAL A 69 -7.29 3.64 18.13
C VAL A 69 -6.22 3.28 17.10
N VAL A 70 -5.97 1.99 16.88
CA VAL A 70 -4.97 1.53 15.91
C VAL A 70 -5.34 1.91 14.48
N TRP A 71 -6.61 1.74 14.10
CA TRP A 71 -7.09 2.10 12.77
C TRP A 71 -7.00 3.60 12.52
N ARG A 72 -7.40 4.44 13.48
CA ARG A 72 -7.27 5.90 13.39
C ARG A 72 -5.81 6.34 13.25
N ARG A 73 -4.88 5.69 13.95
CA ARG A 73 -3.46 5.99 13.80
C ARG A 73 -2.95 5.69 12.39
N ALA A 74 -3.34 4.56 11.81
CA ALA A 74 -2.97 4.22 10.44
C ALA A 74 -3.56 5.19 9.40
N ILE A 75 -4.79 5.67 9.62
CA ILE A 75 -5.42 6.73 8.80
C ILE A 75 -4.60 8.02 8.87
N ALA A 76 -4.28 8.51 10.07
CA ALA A 76 -3.50 9.73 10.24
C ALA A 76 -2.08 9.63 9.62
N GLU A 77 -1.42 8.48 9.72
CA GLU A 77 -0.14 8.25 9.03
C GLU A 77 -0.29 8.23 7.51
N SER A 78 -1.43 7.76 7.00
CA SER A 78 -1.74 7.76 5.56
C SER A 78 -2.00 9.18 5.04
N GLU A 79 -2.64 10.03 5.84
CA GLU A 79 -2.79 11.47 5.56
C GLU A 79 -1.41 12.14 5.46
N ARG A 80 -0.51 11.89 6.43
CA ARG A 80 0.86 12.44 6.39
C ARG A 80 1.61 12.00 5.13
N LEU A 81 1.46 10.73 4.72
CA LEU A 81 2.08 10.22 3.49
C LEU A 81 1.53 10.90 2.23
N ALA A 82 0.22 11.16 2.19
CA ALA A 82 -0.41 11.88 1.09
C ALA A 82 0.10 13.33 1.00
N ASP A 83 0.22 14.02 2.14
CA ASP A 83 0.77 15.37 2.21
C ASP A 83 2.24 15.43 1.75
N GLU A 84 3.06 14.46 2.16
CA GLU A 84 4.45 14.34 1.73
C GLU A 84 4.55 14.15 0.21
N PHE A 85 3.72 13.27 -0.36
CA PHE A 85 3.66 13.08 -1.80
C PHE A 85 3.20 14.36 -2.53
N ALA A 86 2.17 15.04 -2.03
CA ALA A 86 1.69 16.29 -2.62
C ALA A 86 2.77 17.37 -2.64
N ALA A 87 3.51 17.52 -1.52
CA ALA A 87 4.65 18.43 -1.45
C ALA A 87 5.77 18.06 -2.43
N ARG A 88 6.05 16.76 -2.58
CA ARG A 88 7.07 16.26 -3.50
C ARG A 88 6.74 16.54 -4.97
N VAL A 89 5.46 16.42 -5.34
CA VAL A 89 4.93 16.73 -6.67
C VAL A 89 4.96 18.23 -6.94
N ALA A 90 4.50 19.06 -5.98
CA ALA A 90 4.48 20.52 -6.11
C ALA A 90 5.89 21.11 -6.33
N GLY A 91 6.93 20.47 -5.78
CA GLY A 91 8.32 20.89 -5.97
C GLY A 91 8.88 20.66 -7.38
N GLY A 92 8.14 20.05 -8.31
CA GLY A 92 8.51 19.93 -9.74
C GLY A 92 9.74 19.06 -10.05
N ARG A 93 10.35 18.45 -9.03
CA ARG A 93 11.48 17.53 -9.20
C ARG A 93 10.98 16.16 -9.66
N PRO A 94 11.62 15.51 -10.64
CA PRO A 94 11.29 14.14 -11.04
C PRO A 94 11.29 13.17 -9.85
N ILE A 95 10.45 12.14 -9.94
CA ILE A 95 10.45 10.99 -9.03
C ILE A 95 10.96 9.81 -9.86
N GLU A 96 12.06 9.20 -9.42
CA GLU A 96 12.61 8.01 -10.06
C GLU A 96 11.66 6.83 -9.83
N ALA A 97 11.42 6.05 -10.88
CA ALA A 97 10.59 4.86 -10.83
C ALA A 97 11.48 3.62 -10.96
N GLU A 98 11.20 2.61 -10.15
CA GLU A 98 11.91 1.34 -10.15
C GLU A 98 11.14 0.28 -10.95
N ALA A 99 11.84 -0.74 -11.46
CA ALA A 99 11.20 -1.85 -12.15
C ALA A 99 10.37 -2.68 -11.17
N LEU A 100 9.16 -3.03 -11.59
CA LEU A 100 8.22 -3.76 -10.75
C LEU A 100 8.70 -5.20 -10.47
N GLY A 101 9.00 -5.50 -9.22
CA GLY A 101 9.36 -6.84 -8.74
C GLY A 101 10.87 -7.10 -8.56
N GLU A 102 11.69 -6.04 -8.53
CA GLU A 102 13.14 -6.14 -8.26
C GLU A 102 13.54 -5.92 -6.78
N THR A 103 12.57 -5.66 -5.88
CA THR A 103 12.72 -5.59 -4.42
C THR A 103 12.30 -6.87 -3.70
#